data_AF-A0A8S3D7I0-F1
#
_entry.id   AF-A0A8S3D7I0-F1
#
_cell.length_a   1.000
_cell.length_b   1.000
_cell.length_c   1.000
_cell.angle_alpha   90.00
_cell.angle_beta   90.00
_cell.angle_gamma   90.00
#
_symmetry.space_group_name_H-M   'P 1'
#
loop_
_entity.id
_entity.type
_entity.pdbx_description
1 polymer ?
#
loop_
_entity_poly.entity_id
_entity_poly.type
_entity_poly.pdbx_seq_one_letter_code
_entity_poly.pdbx_strand_id
1 'polypeptide(L)' 'HGNLREHALARMRDLNLECRDVRTREVGIQEIHNRIKPEHVELIRRDYAANDGWETFLAYEDPEQDILIGLLRLRKCTNE' A
#
# COMPACT_ATOMS: atom_id res chain seq x y z
N HIS A 1 -17.85 9.31 19.79
CA HIS A 1 -16.46 9.49 19.33
C HIS A 1 -16.23 8.60 18.12
N GLY A 2 -15.87 9.17 16.98
CA GLY A 2 -15.73 8.47 15.69
C GLY A 2 -14.27 8.28 15.26
N ASN A 3 -13.41 7.86 16.18
CA ASN A 3 -11.94 7.87 16.01
C ASN A 3 -11.29 6.48 16.14
N LEU A 4 -12.03 5.39 15.87
CA LEU A 4 -11.54 4.01 16.00
C LEU A 4 -10.24 3.76 15.21
N ARG A 5 -10.09 4.35 14.03
CA ARG A 5 -8.87 4.24 13.21
C ARG A 5 -7.62 4.72 13.95
N GLU A 6 -7.73 5.83 14.67
CA GLU A 6 -6.59 6.39 15.42
C GLU A 6 -6.18 5.47 16.57
N HIS A 7 -7.16 4.92 17.29
CA HIS A 7 -6.91 3.95 18.36
C HIS A 7 -6.28 2.65 17.83
N ALA A 8 -6.74 2.16 16.68
CA ALA A 8 -6.15 0.98 16.04
C ALA A 8 -4.68 1.22 15.64
N LEU A 9 -4.39 2.35 14.99
CA LEU A 9 -3.01 2.73 14.61
C LEU A 9 -2.10 2.94 15.82
N ALA A 10 -2.62 3.55 16.89
CA ALA A 10 -1.88 3.68 18.15
C ALA A 10 -1.53 2.30 18.73
N ARG A 11 -2.50 1.39 18.78
CA ARG A 11 -2.27 0.03 19.29
C ARG A 11 -1.26 -0.75 18.44
N MET A 12 -1.27 -0.58 17.11
CA MET A 12 -0.26 -1.18 16.24
C MET A 12 1.15 -0.68 16.56
N ARG A 13 1.31 0.63 16.82
CA ARG A 13 2.60 1.21 17.24
C ARG A 13 3.07 0.65 18.58
N ASP A 14 2.19 0.51 19.56
CA ASP A 14 2.52 -0.10 20.86
C ASP A 14 3.02 -1.55 20.72
N LEU A 15 2.63 -2.23 19.64
CA LEU A 15 3.01 -3.60 19.32
C LEU A 15 4.20 -3.69 18.35
N ASN A 16 4.82 -2.57 17.96
CA ASN A 16 5.85 -2.49 16.92
C ASN A 16 5.42 -3.13 15.59
N LEU A 17 4.15 -2.95 15.22
CA LEU A 17 3.60 -3.42 13.94
C LEU A 17 3.48 -2.25 12.96
N GLU A 18 3.93 -2.49 11.72
CA GLU A 18 3.79 -1.54 10.63
C GLU A 18 2.48 -1.75 9.87
N CYS A 19 1.80 -0.66 9.55
CA CYS A 19 0.61 -0.70 8.69
C CYS A 19 1.02 -0.47 7.23
N ARG A 20 1.12 -1.56 6.47
CA ARG A 20 1.47 -1.54 5.04
C ARG A 20 0.23 -1.59 4.13
N ASP A 21 -0.83 -0.88 4.52
CA ASP A 21 -2.03 -0.77 3.70
C ASP A 21 -1.81 0.25 2.56
N VAL A 22 -2.62 0.17 1.50
CA VAL A 22 -2.51 1.06 0.32
C VAL A 22 -2.70 2.54 0.70
N ARG A 23 -3.53 2.82 1.71
CA ARG A 23 -3.91 4.18 2.10
C ARG A 23 -2.83 4.85 2.96
N THR A 24 -2.23 4.14 3.91
CA THR A 24 -1.15 4.65 4.75
C THR A 24 0.10 4.90 3.92
N ARG A 25 0.31 4.13 2.86
CA ARG A 25 1.47 4.25 1.97
C ARG A 25 1.30 5.31 0.88
N GLU A 26 0.08 5.70 0.53
CA GLU A 26 -0.17 6.69 -0.54
C GLU A 26 0.61 7.99 -0.31
N VAL A 27 1.28 8.48 -1.36
CA VAL A 27 2.12 9.70 -1.35
C VAL A 27 1.42 10.90 -0.72
N GLY A 28 0.12 11.10 -0.98
CA GLY A 28 -0.65 12.20 -0.40
C GLY A 28 -0.81 12.08 1.11
N ILE A 29 -1.05 10.87 1.63
CA ILE A 29 -1.15 10.62 3.07
C ILE A 29 0.22 10.77 3.74
N GLN A 30 1.29 10.28 3.10
CA GLN A 30 2.66 10.43 3.61
C GLN A 30 3.10 11.89 3.65
N GLU A 31 2.76 12.69 2.65
CA GLU A 31 3.08 14.12 2.63
C GLU A 31 2.29 14.88 3.72
N ILE A 32 0.99 14.62 3.88
CA ILE A 32 0.14 15.31 4.88
C ILE A 32 0.58 14.97 6.32
N HIS A 33 0.84 13.70 6.60
CA HIS A 33 1.09 13.24 7.96
C HIS A 33 2.57 13.31 8.37
N ASN A 34 3.48 12.99 7.46
CA ASN A 34 4.90 12.82 7.76
C ASN A 34 5.81 13.79 7.01
N ARG A 35 5.27 14.57 6.04
CA ARG A 35 6.02 15.50 5.18
C ARG A 35 7.16 14.83 4.38
N ILE A 36 6.99 13.55 4.08
CA ILE A 36 7.95 12.76 3.29
C ILE A 36 7.55 12.84 1.82
N LYS A 37 8.54 12.98 0.94
CA LYS A 37 8.37 12.94 -0.52
C LYS A 37 9.22 11.80 -1.07
N PRO A 38 8.74 11.05 -2.08
CA PRO A 38 9.49 9.95 -2.67
C PRO A 38 10.76 10.48 -3.34
N GLU A 39 11.85 9.73 -3.19
CA GLU A 39 13.16 10.05 -3.76
C GLU A 39 13.62 8.99 -4.77
N HIS A 40 13.35 7.71 -4.48
CA HIS A 40 13.77 6.58 -5.31
C HIS A 40 12.57 5.77 -5.79
N VAL A 41 12.08 6.06 -7.00
CA VAL A 41 10.87 5.43 -7.53
C VAL A 41 11.17 4.25 -8.43
N GLU A 42 10.62 3.10 -8.09
CA GLU A 42 10.75 1.85 -8.83
C GLU A 42 9.39 1.30 -9.29
N LEU A 43 9.39 0.54 -10.40
CA LEU A 43 8.24 -0.26 -10.81
C LEU A 43 8.27 -1.61 -10.09
N ILE A 44 7.31 -1.82 -9.20
CA ILE A 44 7.14 -3.07 -8.46
C ILE A 44 5.98 -3.87 -9.03
N ARG A 45 6.19 -5.19 -9.15
CA ARG A 45 5.16 -6.16 -9.54
C ARG A 45 4.97 -7.19 -8.45
N ARG A 46 3.72 -7.39 -8.03
CA ARG A 46 3.33 -8.46 -7.11
C ARG A 46 2.20 -9.27 -7.74
N ASP A 47 2.45 -10.56 -7.93
CA ASP A 47 1.47 -11.47 -8.50
C ASP A 47 0.89 -12.37 -7.40
N TYR A 48 -0.41 -12.65 -7.46
CA TYR A 48 -1.10 -13.50 -6.50
C TYR A 48 -2.30 -14.21 -7.11
N ALA A 49 -2.65 -15.36 -6.54
CA ALA A 49 -3.86 -16.10 -6.90
C ALA A 49 -5.07 -15.58 -6.10
N ALA A 50 -6.19 -15.33 -6.78
CA ALA A 50 -7.44 -14.91 -6.13
C ALA A 50 -8.66 -15.40 -6.93
N ASN A 51 -9.61 -16.05 -6.25
CA ASN A 51 -10.83 -16.62 -6.86
C ASN A 51 -10.50 -17.41 -8.14
N ASP A 52 -9.60 -18.39 -8.02
CA ASP A 52 -9.09 -19.25 -9.10
C ASP A 52 -8.47 -18.51 -10.31
N GLY A 53 -8.23 -17.21 -10.19
CA GLY A 53 -7.61 -16.37 -11.20
C GLY A 53 -6.21 -15.91 -10.81
N TRP A 54 -5.53 -15.32 -11.80
CA TRP A 54 -4.22 -14.71 -11.61
C TRP A 54 -4.34 -13.19 -11.61
N GLU A 55 -3.97 -12.58 -10.48
CA GLU A 55 -3.93 -11.13 -10.29
C GLU A 55 -2.48 -10.65 -10.35
N THR A 56 -2.28 -9.55 -11.07
CA THR A 56 -1.01 -8.83 -11.16
C THR A 56 -1.24 -7.42 -10.63
N PHE A 57 -0.57 -7.09 -9.52
CA PHE A 57 -0.53 -5.74 -8.94
C PHE A 57 0.77 -5.06 -9.37
N LEU A 58 0.66 -4.09 -10.27
CA LEU A 58 1.76 -3.21 -10.66
C LEU A 58 1.67 -1.92 -9.86
N ALA A 59 2.79 -1.41 -9.38
CA ALA A 59 2.83 -0.15 -8.69
C ALA A 59 4.14 0.58 -8.91
N TYR A 60 4.09 1.90 -8.97
CA TYR A 60 5.26 2.74 -8.75
C TYR A 60 5.34 3.05 -7.25
N GLU A 61 6.43 2.62 -6.63
CA GLU A 61 6.68 2.72 -5.19
C GLU A 61 8.08 3.29 -4.94
N ASP A 62 8.25 3.95 -3.80
CA ASP A 62 9.56 4.15 -3.17
C ASP A 62 9.74 3.05 -2.11
N PRO A 63 10.54 2.01 -2.39
CA PRO A 63 10.65 0.85 -1.49
C PRO A 63 11.46 1.15 -0.23
N GLU A 64 12.32 2.18 -0.24
CA GLU A 64 13.12 2.58 0.92
C GLU A 64 12.27 3.34 1.93
N GLN A 65 11.39 4.21 1.46
CA GLN A 65 10.51 5.03 2.28
C GLN A 65 9.10 4.42 2.48
N ASP A 66 8.83 3.29 1.84
CA ASP A 66 7.54 2.59 1.80
C ASP A 66 6.36 3.47 1.32
N ILE A 67 6.59 4.23 0.24
CA ILE A 67 5.61 5.16 -0.35
C ILE A 67 5.04 4.58 -1.64
N LEU A 68 3.71 4.64 -1.78
CA LEU A 68 2.98 4.24 -2.98
C LEU A 68 2.55 5.49 -3.77
N ILE A 69 2.93 5.56 -5.04
CA ILE A 69 2.65 6.72 -5.92
C ILE A 69 1.45 6.44 -6.81
N GLY A 70 1.42 5.25 -7.41
CA GLY A 70 0.35 4.82 -8.31
C GLY A 70 0.31 3.32 -8.43
N LEU A 71 -0.88 2.78 -8.69
CA LEU A 71 -1.10 1.34 -8.82
C LEU A 71 -1.98 1.01 -10.02
N LEU A 72 -1.81 -0.21 -10.52
CA LEU A 72 -2.63 -0.83 -11.54
C LEU A 72 -2.91 -2.28 -11.14
N ARG A 73 -4.18 -2.69 -11.22
CA ARG A 73 -4.62 -4.07 -10.99
C ARG A 73 -4.99 -4.68 -12.33
N LEU A 74 -4.36 -5.79 -12.67
CA LEU A 74 -4.63 -6.56 -13.88
C LEU A 74 -5.04 -7.97 -13.48
N ARG A 75 -6.14 -8.46 -14.04
CA ARG A 75 -6.59 -9.85 -13.87
C ARG A 75 -6.44 -10.58 -15.20
N LYS A 76 -5.79 -11.75 -15.20
CA LYS A 76 -5.86 -12.66 -16.34
C LYS A 76 -7.27 -13.23 -16.40
N CYS A 77 -7.98 -12.99 -17.50
CA CYS A 77 -9.28 -13.63 -17.74
C CYS A 77 -9.09 -15.14 -17.81
N THR A 78 -9.80 -15.86 -16.95
CA THR A 78 -9.94 -17.31 -17.01
C THR A 78 -11.06 -17.62 -18.00
N ASN A 79 -10.82 -18.56 -18.92
CA ASN A 79 -11.92 -19.16 -19.65
C ASN A 79 -12.64 -20.07 -18.65
N GLU A 80 -13.97 -19.96 -18.55
CA GLU A 80 -14.79 -20.95 -17.85
C GLU A 80 -14.47 -22.38 -18.32
#